data_AF-A0A7S2L7X8-F1
#
_entry.id   AF-A0A7S2L7X8-F1
#
_cell.length_a   1.000
_cell.length_b   1.000
_cell.length_c   1.000
_cell.angle_alpha   90.00
_cell.angle_beta   90.00
_cell.angle_gamma   90.00
#
_symmetry.space_group_name_H-M   'P 1'
#
loop_
_entity.id
_entity.type
_entity.pdbx_description
1 polymer ?
#
loop_
_entity_poly.entity_id
_entity_poly.type
_entity_poly.pdbx_seq_one_letter_code
_entity_poly.pdbx_strand_id
1 'polypeptide(L)'
;TNPTKKDVRSYNVSIPPKETFVSVFKYKCNSDLRPVPIRVQTRVRMVGDSCRVALQISSNPSNVTHLTDLNIFMEVPPVVKGETLVTSPAGGVWNENQRHVLWCVSRLASGEKFQLQAQFDLISQEEEGTIGEEREKPHFPVFARCNGTSEQLSNVEITIAEAKSSSISLAMRAARRFRVSHREQSV
;
A
#
# COMPACT_ATOMS: atom_id res chain seq x y z
N THR A 1 -3.43 -31.07 8.82
CA THR A 1 -2.51 -30.21 8.03
C THR A 1 -1.15 -30.26 8.70
N ASN A 2 -0.15 -30.81 8.01
CA ASN A 2 1.21 -31.00 8.55
C ASN A 2 1.85 -29.65 8.92
N PRO A 3 2.50 -29.51 10.09
CA PRO A 3 3.29 -28.33 10.40
C PRO A 3 4.52 -28.31 9.49
N THR A 4 4.56 -27.33 8.58
CA THR A 4 5.70 -27.07 7.70
C THR A 4 6.97 -26.87 8.54
N LYS A 5 8.00 -27.68 8.26
CA LYS A 5 9.35 -27.63 8.87
C LYS A 5 9.90 -26.20 8.76
N LYS A 6 10.11 -25.50 9.89
CA LYS A 6 10.76 -24.18 9.90
C LYS A 6 12.22 -24.34 9.43
N ASP A 7 12.60 -23.71 8.32
CA ASP A 7 14.00 -23.64 7.87
C ASP A 7 14.75 -22.65 8.79
N VAL A 8 15.68 -23.17 9.59
CA VAL A 8 16.47 -22.36 10.53
C VAL A 8 17.86 -22.18 9.94
N ARG A 9 18.27 -20.93 9.74
CA ARG A 9 19.61 -20.58 9.27
C ARG A 9 20.34 -19.75 10.31
N SER A 10 21.60 -20.12 10.57
CA SER A 10 22.47 -19.44 11.52
C SER A 10 23.72 -18.93 10.80
N TYR A 11 24.11 -17.69 11.09
CA TYR A 11 25.28 -17.05 10.51
C TYR A 11 26.10 -16.43 11.63
N ASN A 12 27.42 -16.60 11.57
CA ASN A 12 28.35 -15.90 12.45
C ASN A 12 28.77 -14.58 11.81
N VAL A 13 28.67 -13.49 12.55
CA VAL A 13 28.94 -12.15 12.05
C VAL A 13 29.95 -11.50 12.98
N SER A 14 31.10 -11.12 12.44
CA SER A 14 32.13 -10.39 13.17
C SER A 14 31.87 -8.89 13.05
N ILE A 15 31.61 -8.23 14.19
CA ILE A 15 31.34 -6.79 14.27
C ILE A 15 32.62 -6.06 14.70
N PRO A 16 33.10 -5.06 13.94
CA PRO A 16 34.27 -4.27 14.32
C PRO A 16 34.04 -3.50 15.65
N PRO A 17 35.06 -3.38 16.53
CA PRO A 17 34.89 -2.78 17.86
C PRO A 17 34.49 -1.29 17.88
N LYS A 18 34.63 -0.58 16.76
CA LYS A 18 34.43 0.88 16.67
C LYS A 18 33.06 1.27 16.11
N GLU A 19 32.25 0.31 15.67
CA GLU A 19 30.94 0.60 15.08
C GLU A 19 29.83 0.52 16.13
N THR A 20 29.05 1.60 16.25
CA THR A 20 27.88 1.67 17.14
C THR A 20 26.61 1.11 16.49
N PHE A 21 26.61 0.96 15.16
CA PHE A 21 25.50 0.39 14.40
C PHE A 21 26.00 -0.30 13.12
N VAL A 22 25.63 -1.58 12.95
CA VAL A 22 26.04 -2.38 11.78
C VAL A 22 24.81 -3.01 11.12
N SER A 23 24.69 -2.88 9.80
CA SER A 23 23.66 -3.59 9.04
C SER A 23 24.10 -5.04 8.84
N VAL A 24 23.54 -5.94 9.65
CA VAL A 24 23.93 -7.36 9.66
C VAL A 24 23.32 -8.16 8.50
N PHE A 25 22.09 -7.85 8.12
CA PHE A 25 21.35 -8.63 7.13
C PHE A 25 20.35 -7.76 6.37
N LYS A 26 20.21 -8.05 5.08
CA LYS A 26 19.16 -7.52 4.21
C LYS A 26 18.54 -8.70 3.47
N TYR A 27 17.22 -8.74 3.43
CA TYR A 27 16.49 -9.73 2.66
C TYR A 27 15.43 -9.09 1.79
N LYS A 28 15.08 -9.81 0.73
CA LYS A 28 13.96 -9.51 -0.14
C LYS A 28 13.05 -10.73 -0.14
N CYS A 29 11.77 -10.51 0.09
CA CYS A 29 10.75 -11.53 -0.13
C CYS A 29 10.14 -11.36 -1.53
N ASN A 30 9.63 -12.46 -2.07
CA ASN A 30 8.82 -12.50 -3.29
C ASN A 30 7.54 -11.67 -3.15
N SER A 31 6.90 -11.33 -4.28
CA SER A 31 5.70 -10.48 -4.35
C SER A 31 4.46 -11.08 -3.70
N ASP A 32 4.47 -12.39 -3.41
CA ASP A 32 3.30 -13.14 -2.94
C ASP A 32 3.16 -13.15 -1.41
N LEU A 33 3.75 -12.17 -0.73
CA LEU A 33 3.70 -12.07 0.72
C LEU A 33 2.25 -12.04 1.21
N ARG A 34 1.93 -13.04 2.02
CA ARG A 34 0.70 -13.11 2.80
C ARG A 34 1.09 -13.26 4.27
N PRO A 35 0.44 -12.53 5.19
CA PRO A 35 -0.68 -11.62 4.96
C PRO A 35 -0.25 -10.25 4.39
N VAL A 36 -1.03 -9.72 3.44
CA VAL A 36 -0.90 -8.33 2.97
C VAL A 36 -1.56 -7.43 4.03
N PRO A 37 -0.91 -6.33 4.48
CA PRO A 37 -1.39 -5.57 5.64
C PRO A 37 -2.61 -4.71 5.31
N ILE A 38 -2.76 -4.32 4.04
CA ILE A 38 -3.82 -3.46 3.55
C ILE A 38 -4.34 -3.97 2.21
N ARG A 39 -5.64 -3.89 2.01
CA ARG A 39 -6.29 -4.18 0.74
C ARG A 39 -7.05 -2.94 0.27
N VAL A 40 -6.89 -2.64 -1.02
CA VAL A 40 -7.61 -1.56 -1.71
C VAL A 40 -8.41 -2.18 -2.84
N GLN A 41 -9.70 -1.88 -2.92
CA GLN A 41 -10.56 -2.31 -4.01
C GLN A 41 -11.13 -1.08 -4.71
N THR A 42 -11.06 -1.07 -6.04
CA THR A 42 -11.52 0.06 -6.84
C THR A 42 -12.78 -0.33 -7.60
N ARG A 43 -13.78 0.55 -7.60
CA ARG A 43 -15.00 0.39 -8.40
C ARG A 43 -15.32 1.69 -9.10
N VAL A 44 -15.27 1.68 -10.43
CA VAL A 44 -15.65 2.83 -11.25
C VAL A 44 -17.06 2.61 -11.81
N ARG A 45 -17.88 3.67 -11.84
CA ARG A 45 -19.21 3.70 -12.43
C ARG A 45 -19.35 4.93 -13.31
N MET A 46 -19.95 4.78 -14.48
CA MET A 46 -20.28 5.87 -15.39
C MET A 46 -21.71 6.32 -15.14
N VAL A 47 -21.94 7.64 -15.09
CA VAL A 47 -23.26 8.26 -14.90
C VAL A 47 -23.35 9.47 -15.84
N GLY A 48 -23.90 9.26 -17.04
CA GLY A 48 -23.92 10.28 -18.10
C GLY A 48 -22.52 10.75 -18.45
N ASP A 49 -22.28 12.06 -18.38
CA ASP A 49 -20.98 12.69 -18.61
C ASP A 49 -20.10 12.79 -17.35
N SER A 50 -20.42 12.02 -16.32
CA SER A 50 -19.61 11.94 -15.10
C SER A 50 -19.20 10.51 -14.81
N CYS A 51 -18.13 10.36 -14.04
CA CYS A 51 -17.69 9.08 -13.50
C CYS A 51 -17.57 9.18 -11.97
N ARG A 52 -17.95 8.09 -11.29
CA ARG A 52 -17.76 7.93 -9.85
C ARG A 52 -16.82 6.77 -9.58
N VAL A 53 -15.77 7.04 -8.84
CA VAL A 53 -14.78 6.07 -8.38
C VAL A 53 -14.98 5.85 -6.89
N ALA A 54 -15.20 4.60 -6.49
CA ALA A 54 -15.26 4.19 -5.10
C ALA A 54 -14.05 3.34 -4.75
N LEU A 55 -13.30 3.74 -3.73
CA LEU A 55 -12.18 3.01 -3.17
C LEU A 55 -12.62 2.43 -1.83
N GLN A 56 -12.59 1.10 -1.69
CA GLN A 56 -12.77 0.44 -0.40
C GLN A 56 -11.42 0.02 0.15
N ILE A 57 -11.05 0.59 1.29
CA ILE A 57 -9.78 0.34 1.97
C ILE A 57 -10.06 -0.51 3.21
N SER A 58 -9.28 -1.56 3.38
CA SER A 58 -9.40 -2.47 4.52
C SER A 58 -8.04 -2.87 5.07
N SER A 59 -7.91 -2.81 6.39
CA SER A 59 -6.78 -3.34 7.14
C SER A 59 -6.94 -4.84 7.34
N ASN A 60 -5.85 -5.58 7.29
CA ASN A 60 -5.89 -6.99 7.61
C ASN A 60 -6.26 -7.21 9.09
N PRO A 61 -7.24 -8.05 9.43
CA PRO A 61 -7.58 -8.35 10.82
C PRO A 61 -6.45 -9.02 11.62
N SER A 62 -5.49 -9.63 10.93
CA SER A 62 -4.30 -10.23 11.55
C SER A 62 -3.18 -9.22 11.81
N ASN A 63 -3.36 -7.94 11.45
CA ASN A 63 -2.40 -6.90 11.81
C ASN A 63 -2.33 -6.79 13.33
N VAL A 64 -1.12 -6.85 13.88
CA VAL A 64 -0.85 -6.76 15.33
C VAL A 64 -1.07 -5.34 15.83
N THR A 65 -0.82 -4.36 14.97
CA THR A 65 -0.90 -2.93 15.26
C THR A 65 -1.77 -2.20 14.25
N HIS A 66 -2.09 -0.95 14.57
CA HIS A 66 -2.77 -0.07 13.62
C HIS A 66 -1.81 0.35 12.51
N LEU A 67 -2.34 0.50 11.29
CA LEU A 67 -1.62 1.14 10.21
C LEU A 67 -1.67 2.65 10.42
N THR A 68 -0.54 3.33 10.24
CA THR A 68 -0.45 4.79 10.36
C THR A 68 0.06 5.42 9.07
N ASP A 69 -0.13 6.74 8.96
CA ASP A 69 0.37 7.56 7.83
C ASP A 69 -0.03 6.98 6.47
N LEU A 70 -1.30 6.60 6.35
CA LEU A 70 -1.84 6.02 5.13
C LEU A 70 -1.99 7.12 4.08
N ASN A 71 -1.24 6.98 2.99
CA ASN A 71 -1.30 7.84 1.82
C ASN A 71 -1.88 7.04 0.66
N ILE A 72 -2.99 7.50 0.09
CA ILE A 72 -3.67 6.86 -1.03
C ILE A 72 -3.57 7.79 -2.24
N PHE A 73 -2.96 7.31 -3.31
CA PHE A 73 -2.78 8.01 -4.57
C PHE A 73 -3.66 7.32 -5.61
N MET A 74 -4.52 8.07 -6.28
CA MET A 74 -5.31 7.59 -7.41
C MET A 74 -4.96 8.40 -8.64
N GLU A 75 -4.37 7.77 -9.65
CA GLU A 75 -4.09 8.42 -10.93
C GLU A 75 -5.40 8.68 -11.68
N VAL A 76 -5.50 9.87 -12.29
CA VAL A 76 -6.69 10.31 -13.01
C VAL A 76 -6.39 10.32 -14.51
N PRO A 77 -7.06 9.46 -15.31
CA PRO A 77 -6.79 9.33 -16.74
C PRO A 77 -7.09 10.63 -17.49
N PRO A 78 -6.51 10.83 -18.69
CA PRO A 78 -6.64 12.08 -19.44
C PRO A 78 -8.07 12.36 -19.91
N VAL A 79 -8.92 11.33 -20.05
CA VAL A 79 -10.33 11.47 -20.47
C VAL A 79 -11.26 12.08 -19.39
N VAL A 80 -10.70 12.41 -18.22
CA VAL A 80 -11.41 12.93 -17.04
C VAL A 80 -10.93 14.35 -16.73
N LYS A 81 -11.85 15.25 -16.41
CA LYS A 81 -11.56 16.61 -15.94
C LYS A 81 -11.19 16.58 -14.46
N GLY A 82 -9.90 16.55 -14.15
CA GLY A 82 -9.42 16.38 -12.77
C GLY A 82 -9.82 17.53 -11.84
N GLU A 83 -9.94 18.74 -12.38
CA GLU A 83 -10.40 19.96 -11.69
C GLU A 83 -11.84 19.91 -11.19
N THR A 84 -12.65 18.97 -11.72
CA THR A 84 -14.05 18.76 -11.29
C THR A 84 -14.19 17.79 -10.11
N LEU A 85 -13.07 17.44 -9.47
CA LEU A 85 -13.04 16.50 -8.35
C LEU A 85 -14.02 16.89 -7.24
N VAL A 86 -14.94 15.97 -6.93
CA VAL A 86 -15.76 16.00 -5.72
C VAL A 86 -15.50 14.73 -4.93
N THR A 87 -15.22 14.84 -3.63
CA THR A 87 -14.91 13.69 -2.77
C THR A 87 -15.91 13.48 -1.64
N SER A 88 -16.14 12.21 -1.28
CA SER A 88 -16.90 11.82 -0.09
C SER A 88 -16.24 10.63 0.61
N PRO A 89 -15.81 10.74 1.89
CA PRO A 89 -15.75 11.97 2.69
C PRO A 89 -14.81 13.02 2.06
N ALA A 90 -14.90 14.26 2.55
CA ALA A 90 -14.00 15.33 2.13
C ALA A 90 -12.54 15.00 2.49
N GLY A 91 -11.58 15.47 1.68
CA GLY A 91 -10.15 15.39 2.00
C GLY A 91 -9.24 14.88 0.88
N GLY A 92 -9.79 14.49 -0.28
CA GLY A 92 -8.96 14.18 -1.44
C GLY A 92 -8.49 15.46 -2.12
N VAL A 93 -7.18 15.57 -2.35
CA VAL A 93 -6.55 16.75 -2.96
C VAL A 93 -6.13 16.41 -4.38
N TRP A 94 -6.64 17.16 -5.37
CA TRP A 94 -6.23 17.07 -6.76
C TRP A 94 -4.84 17.70 -6.97
N ASN A 95 -3.96 16.99 -7.67
CA ASN A 95 -2.68 17.48 -8.14
C ASN A 95 -2.68 17.50 -9.67
N GLU A 96 -2.78 18.69 -10.25
CA GLU A 96 -2.84 18.89 -11.69
C GLU A 96 -1.55 18.43 -12.40
N ASN A 97 -0.39 18.81 -11.86
CA ASN A 97 0.92 18.52 -12.47
C ASN A 97 1.20 17.01 -12.60
N GLN A 98 0.76 16.23 -11.62
CA GLN A 98 0.98 14.78 -11.56
C GLN A 98 -0.28 13.96 -11.84
N ARG A 99 -1.38 14.63 -12.23
CA ARG A 99 -2.71 14.06 -12.47
C ARG A 99 -3.13 12.95 -11.51
N HIS A 100 -3.12 13.22 -10.20
CA HIS A 100 -3.61 12.27 -9.22
C HIS A 100 -4.39 12.95 -8.10
N VAL A 101 -5.20 12.16 -7.40
CA VAL A 101 -5.83 12.54 -6.14
C VAL A 101 -5.09 11.89 -4.98
N LEU A 102 -4.75 12.68 -3.97
CA LEU A 102 -4.11 12.24 -2.74
C LEU A 102 -5.09 12.31 -1.57
N TRP A 103 -5.21 11.21 -0.83
CA TRP A 103 -5.82 11.19 0.51
C TRP A 103 -4.78 10.83 1.56
N CYS A 104 -4.81 11.56 2.68
CA CYS A 104 -4.01 11.27 3.86
C CYS A 104 -4.92 10.83 5.01
N VAL A 105 -4.74 9.60 5.49
CA VAL A 105 -5.48 9.03 6.62
C VAL A 105 -4.47 8.72 7.72
N SER A 106 -4.67 9.32 8.90
CA SER A 106 -3.70 9.25 9.99
C SER A 106 -3.54 7.84 10.56
N ARG A 107 -4.65 7.12 10.71
CA ARG A 107 -4.70 5.79 11.33
C ARG A 107 -5.81 4.93 10.75
N LEU A 108 -5.55 3.64 10.63
CA LEU A 108 -6.52 2.61 10.30
C LEU A 108 -6.34 1.41 11.24
N ALA A 109 -7.36 1.08 12.02
CA ALA A 109 -7.28 0.01 12.99
C ALA A 109 -7.23 -1.39 12.35
N SER A 110 -6.78 -2.39 13.12
CA SER A 110 -6.73 -3.77 12.63
C SER A 110 -8.15 -4.26 12.31
N GLY A 111 -8.33 -4.84 11.13
CA GLY A 111 -9.64 -5.26 10.62
C GLY A 111 -10.61 -4.14 10.24
N GLU A 112 -10.24 -2.87 10.44
CA GLU A 112 -11.07 -1.73 10.08
C GLU A 112 -11.15 -1.57 8.56
N LYS A 113 -12.30 -1.07 8.10
CA LYS A 113 -12.53 -0.72 6.70
C LYS A 113 -13.23 0.62 6.59
N PHE A 114 -12.92 1.36 5.54
CA PHE A 114 -13.60 2.59 5.18
C PHE A 114 -13.69 2.72 3.66
N GLN A 115 -14.49 3.67 3.20
CA GLN A 115 -14.69 3.93 1.78
C GLN A 115 -14.39 5.39 1.48
N LEU A 116 -13.68 5.60 0.37
CA LEU A 116 -13.51 6.90 -0.26
C LEU A 116 -14.27 6.90 -1.58
N GLN A 117 -14.85 8.04 -1.94
CA GLN A 117 -15.49 8.24 -3.22
C GLN A 117 -14.92 9.51 -3.84
N ALA A 118 -14.68 9.44 -5.15
CA ALA A 118 -14.34 10.57 -5.99
C ALA A 118 -15.31 10.60 -7.17
N GLN A 119 -15.75 11.79 -7.55
CA GLN A 119 -16.57 12.03 -8.72
C GLN A 119 -15.86 13.06 -9.59
N PHE A 120 -15.92 12.85 -10.89
CA PHE A 120 -15.37 13.75 -11.89
C PHE A 120 -16.29 13.81 -13.10
N ASP A 121 -16.24 14.91 -13.81
CA ASP A 121 -16.81 15.05 -15.13
C ASP A 121 -15.83 14.51 -16.19
N LEU A 122 -16.38 14.03 -17.29
CA LEU A 122 -15.63 13.56 -18.45
C LEU A 122 -15.34 14.73 -19.39
N ILE A 123 -14.28 14.60 -20.17
CA ILE A 123 -14.06 15.50 -21.31
C ILE A 123 -15.05 15.12 -22.39
N SER A 124 -15.89 16.08 -22.80
CA SER A 124 -16.86 15.89 -23.88
C SER A 124 -16.10 15.63 -25.18
N GLN A 125 -16.31 14.45 -25.77
CA GLN A 125 -15.88 14.16 -27.14
C GLN A 125 -16.96 14.71 -28.07
N GLU A 126 -16.92 16.01 -28.37
CA GLU A 126 -17.88 16.65 -29.28
C GLU A 126 -17.49 16.55 -30.76
N GLU A 127 -16.37 15.93 -31.11
CA GLU A 127 -15.89 15.87 -32.49
C GLU A 127 -15.37 14.46 -32.82
N GLU A 128 -16.28 13.57 -33.23
CA GLU A 128 -16.10 12.55 -34.28
C GLU A 128 -17.21 11.47 -34.21
N GLY A 129 -18.40 11.85 -34.70
CA GLY A 129 -19.09 11.07 -35.74
C GLY A 129 -19.49 9.61 -35.55
N THR A 130 -19.46 9.02 -34.35
CA THR A 130 -19.88 7.62 -34.18
C THR A 130 -20.98 7.47 -33.13
N ILE A 131 -22.22 7.39 -33.62
CA ILE A 131 -23.41 7.08 -32.83
C ILE A 131 -23.29 5.62 -32.36
N GLY A 132 -23.09 5.40 -31.06
CA GLY A 132 -23.42 4.14 -30.40
C GLY A 132 -22.29 3.34 -29.74
N GLU A 133 -21.06 3.84 -29.66
CA GLU A 133 -20.03 3.13 -28.88
C GLU A 133 -20.25 3.37 -27.38
N GLU A 134 -20.45 2.28 -26.62
CA GLU A 134 -20.40 2.33 -25.15
C GLU A 134 -19.05 2.91 -24.75
N ARG A 135 -19.05 4.11 -24.16
CA ARG A 135 -17.81 4.76 -23.68
C ARG A 135 -17.04 3.79 -22.79
N GLU A 136 -15.81 3.49 -23.17
CA GLU A 136 -14.94 2.63 -22.39
C GLU A 136 -14.77 3.21 -20.98
N LYS A 137 -14.91 2.33 -19.98
CA LYS A 137 -14.82 2.70 -18.58
C LYS A 137 -13.38 3.11 -18.25
N PRO A 138 -13.13 4.37 -17.81
CA PRO A 138 -11.79 4.82 -17.49
C PRO A 138 -11.18 4.00 -16.35
N HIS A 139 -9.91 3.63 -16.52
CA HIS A 139 -9.13 2.93 -15.51
C HIS A 139 -8.39 3.94 -14.61
N PHE A 140 -8.49 3.74 -13.29
CA PHE A 140 -7.87 4.60 -12.27
C PHE A 140 -6.88 3.77 -11.45
N PRO A 141 -5.59 3.76 -11.80
CA PRO A 141 -4.56 3.13 -10.99
C PRO A 141 -4.54 3.68 -9.56
N VAL A 142 -4.47 2.81 -8.56
CA VAL A 142 -4.44 3.20 -7.14
C VAL A 142 -3.22 2.63 -6.44
N PHE A 143 -2.49 3.50 -5.75
CA PHE A 143 -1.36 3.17 -4.91
C PHE A 143 -1.65 3.57 -3.47
N ALA A 144 -1.48 2.65 -2.53
CA ALA A 144 -1.60 2.94 -1.11
C ALA A 144 -0.27 2.67 -0.41
N ARG A 145 0.15 3.60 0.44
CA ARG A 145 1.33 3.48 1.29
C ARG A 145 0.91 3.66 2.73
N CYS A 146 1.34 2.78 3.62
CA CYS A 146 1.15 2.92 5.05
C CYS A 146 2.43 2.55 5.80
N ASN A 147 2.48 2.94 7.06
CA ASN A 147 3.50 2.51 8.01
C ASN A 147 2.87 1.49 8.98
N GLY A 148 3.65 0.46 9.32
CA GLY A 148 3.35 -0.49 10.40
C GLY A 148 4.63 -0.81 11.13
N THR A 149 4.71 -0.49 12.42
CA THR A 149 5.94 -0.61 13.21
C THR A 149 6.22 -2.03 13.67
N SER A 150 5.17 -2.86 13.84
CA SER A 150 5.30 -4.25 14.29
C SER A 150 4.91 -5.28 13.22
N GLU A 151 4.32 -4.84 12.11
CA GLU A 151 3.80 -5.74 11.09
C GLU A 151 4.93 -6.55 10.44
N GLN A 152 4.78 -7.87 10.48
CA GLN A 152 5.69 -8.79 9.82
C GLN A 152 5.05 -9.24 8.50
N LEU A 153 5.44 -8.59 7.40
CA LEU A 153 5.03 -9.03 6.07
C LEU A 153 5.76 -10.29 5.61
N SER A 154 6.81 -10.68 6.32
CA SER A 154 7.53 -11.92 6.12
C SER A 154 7.24 -12.89 7.27
N ASN A 155 7.49 -14.17 7.09
CA ASN A 155 7.56 -15.14 8.18
C ASN A 155 8.99 -15.26 8.76
N VAL A 156 9.87 -14.28 8.46
CA VAL A 156 11.27 -14.28 8.89
C VAL A 156 11.38 -13.73 10.31
N GLU A 157 11.60 -14.62 11.25
CA GLU A 157 11.97 -14.31 12.63
C GLU A 157 13.51 -14.22 12.73
N ILE A 158 14.02 -13.17 13.37
CA ILE A 158 15.46 -12.97 13.59
C ILE A 158 15.71 -12.99 15.09
N THR A 159 16.62 -13.86 15.50
CA THR A 159 17.14 -13.92 16.87
C THR A 159 18.64 -13.65 16.85
N ILE A 160 19.12 -12.89 17.83
CA ILE A 160 20.55 -12.62 18.02
C ILE A 160 20.96 -13.34 19.30
N ALA A 161 22.09 -14.02 19.27
CA ALA A 161 22.70 -14.62 20.43
C ALA A 161 24.15 -14.12 20.54
N GLU A 162 24.56 -13.77 21.76
CA GLU A 162 25.95 -13.43 22.06
C GLU A 162 26.85 -14.67 21.93
N ALA A 163 28.04 -14.47 21.36
CA ALA A 163 29.04 -15.52 21.37
C ALA A 163 29.53 -15.71 22.82
N LYS A 164 29.70 -16.97 23.25
CA LYS A 164 30.09 -17.34 24.63
C LYS A 164 31.39 -16.69 25.13
N SER A 165 32.15 -16.02 24.26
CA SER A 165 33.45 -15.39 24.54
C SER A 165 33.46 -13.86 24.46
N SER A 166 32.32 -13.18 24.27
CA SER A 166 32.28 -11.71 24.18
C SER A 166 31.83 -11.04 25.48
N SER A 167 32.55 -10.01 25.92
CA SER A 167 32.17 -9.12 27.04
C SER A 167 31.22 -7.98 26.62
N ILE A 168 30.63 -8.07 25.42
CA ILE A 168 29.84 -7.01 24.81
C ILE A 168 28.36 -7.35 24.96
N SER A 169 27.59 -6.45 25.57
CA SER A 169 26.13 -6.55 25.63
C SER A 169 25.53 -6.11 24.29
N LEU A 170 24.77 -7.00 23.65
CA LEU A 170 24.09 -6.71 22.39
C LEU A 170 22.61 -6.41 22.62
N ALA A 171 22.12 -5.32 22.02
CA ALA A 171 20.69 -5.00 21.96
C ALA A 171 20.23 -4.96 20.50
N MET A 172 19.18 -5.70 20.16
CA MET A 172 18.59 -5.67 18.83
C MET A 172 17.55 -4.54 18.72
N ARG A 173 17.71 -3.67 17.73
CA ARG A 173 16.63 -2.80 17.25
C ARG A 173 16.28 -3.17 15.82
N ALA A 174 15.18 -3.91 15.65
CA ALA A 174 14.66 -4.23 14.32
C ALA A 174 13.73 -3.11 13.85
N ALA A 175 14.06 -2.46 12.73
CA ALA A 175 13.15 -1.57 12.03
C ALA A 175 12.70 -2.26 10.74
N ARG A 176 11.40 -2.49 10.59
CA ARG A 176 10.80 -3.08 9.39
C ARG A 176 10.11 -1.97 8.60
N ARG A 177 10.40 -1.89 7.30
CA ARG A 177 9.77 -0.95 6.37
C ARG A 177 9.33 -1.71 5.14
N PHE A 178 8.08 -1.53 4.75
CA PHE A 178 7.53 -2.17 3.57
C PHE A 178 6.90 -1.12 2.66
N ARG A 179 7.00 -1.35 1.36
CA ARG A 179 6.24 -0.62 0.34
C ARG A 179 5.33 -1.64 -0.33
N VAL A 180 4.05 -1.57 -0.03
CA VAL A 180 3.04 -2.37 -0.72
C VAL A 180 2.56 -1.56 -1.92
N SER A 181 2.59 -2.17 -3.10
CA SER A 181 1.91 -1.65 -4.29
C SER A 181 0.82 -2.62 -4.65
N HIS A 182 -0.43 -2.21 -4.49
CA HIS A 182 -1.55 -2.99 -4.97
C HIS A 182 -1.68 -2.76 -6.47
N ARG A 183 -1.65 -3.83 -7.26
CA ARG A 183 -2.09 -3.83 -8.65
C ARG A 183 -3.27 -4.77 -8.72
N GLU A 184 -4.44 -4.24 -9.08
CA GLU A 184 -5.56 -5.09 -9.41
C GLU A 184 -5.16 -5.83 -10.70
N GLN A 185 -5.00 -7.15 -10.62
CA GLN A 185 -4.84 -7.95 -11.84
C GLN A 185 -6.20 -7.93 -12.54
N SER A 186 -6.25 -7.36 -13.74
CA SER A 186 -7.37 -7.52 -14.64
C SER A 186 -7.57 -9.03 -14.85
N VAL A 187 -8.74 -9.53 -14.48
CA VAL A 187 -9.19 -10.89 -14.82
C VAL A 187 -9.71 -10.87 -16.25
#